data_AF-D8PX41-F1
#
_entry.id   AF-D8PX41-F1
#
_cell.length_a   1.000
_cell.length_b   1.000
_cell.length_c   1.000
_cell.angle_alpha   90.00
_cell.angle_beta   90.00
_cell.angle_gamma   90.00
#
_symmetry.space_group_name_H-M   'P 1'
#
loop_
_entity.id
_entity.type
_entity.pdbx_description
1 polymer ?
#
loop_
_entity_poly.entity_id
_entity_poly.type
_entity_poly.pdbx_seq_one_letter_code
_entity_poly.pdbx_strand_id
1 'polypeptide(L)'
;MSLTTALRSLSRAPVRPAVRLFTVFAPSGSTPWFVDPAETTTRRAPLEVAEEAPPVPDAAPTPLKALRQSLVKSPHLDRASVVVAPHNELLPESGEPPVRERRHGVRRKRGGNYSGETLYEDTGGIWDWVMLAQVKEGTENRGGIEAVVRDVHRTLSTLDPPITLPTHHKRGEHNGWAMIDAGNFAVHIMSKPARDKYFGSALARLRQ
;
A
#
# COMPACT_ATOMS: atom_id res chain seq x y z
N MET A 1 38.86 30.44 -28.89
CA MET A 1 38.01 31.48 -28.27
C MET A 1 37.23 30.82 -27.15
N SER A 2 37.65 31.05 -25.91
CA SER A 2 37.20 30.32 -24.72
C SER A 2 36.16 31.15 -23.97
N LEU A 3 35.00 30.56 -23.63
CA LEU A 3 33.97 31.18 -22.80
C LEU A 3 33.91 30.46 -21.45
N THR A 4 34.36 31.15 -20.42
CA THR A 4 34.34 30.75 -19.00
C THR A 4 33.04 31.23 -18.36
N THR A 5 32.16 30.31 -17.99
CA THR A 5 30.91 30.60 -17.26
C THR A 5 31.13 30.36 -15.77
N ALA A 6 31.03 31.42 -14.96
CA ALA A 6 31.20 31.39 -13.51
C ALA A 6 29.89 30.99 -12.78
N LEU A 7 29.98 30.02 -11.88
CA LEU A 7 28.91 29.58 -10.97
C LEU A 7 28.87 30.49 -9.74
N ARG A 8 27.76 31.22 -9.53
CA ARG A 8 27.47 31.92 -8.27
C ARG A 8 26.77 30.97 -7.31
N SER A 9 27.50 30.55 -6.28
CA SER A 9 26.98 29.84 -5.11
C SER A 9 26.38 30.84 -4.11
N LEU A 10 25.08 30.74 -3.85
CA LEU A 10 24.41 31.49 -2.77
C LEU A 10 24.21 30.55 -1.58
N SER A 11 25.13 30.63 -0.63
CA SER A 11 25.02 30.01 0.70
C SER A 11 23.96 30.76 1.52
N ARG A 12 22.78 30.15 1.73
CA ARG A 12 21.78 30.60 2.70
C ARG A 12 22.06 29.94 4.05
N ALA A 13 22.36 30.76 5.07
CA ALA A 13 22.54 30.31 6.44
C ALA A 13 21.21 29.84 7.08
N PRO A 14 21.23 28.81 7.94
CA PRO A 14 20.03 28.33 8.62
C PRO A 14 19.65 29.23 9.82
N VAL A 15 18.43 29.78 9.78
CA VAL A 15 17.81 30.47 10.92
C VAL A 15 17.31 29.41 11.90
N ARG A 16 17.91 29.37 13.10
CA ARG A 16 17.49 28.45 14.18
C ARG A 16 16.25 29.01 14.90
N PRO A 17 15.13 28.28 14.97
CA PRO A 17 14.02 28.66 15.84
C PRO A 17 14.39 28.40 17.31
N ALA A 18 14.28 29.43 18.14
CA ALA A 18 14.42 29.33 19.59
C ALA A 18 13.22 28.57 20.16
N VAL A 19 13.42 27.30 20.52
CA VAL A 19 12.42 26.48 21.22
C VAL A 19 12.31 26.97 22.65
N ARG A 20 11.24 27.69 22.96
CA ARG A 20 10.85 27.98 24.35
C ARG A 20 10.23 26.73 24.96
N LEU A 21 10.99 26.06 25.83
CA LEU A 21 10.51 24.98 26.67
C LEU A 21 9.65 25.59 27.79
N PHE A 22 8.34 25.34 27.74
CA PHE A 22 7.46 25.58 28.88
C PHE A 22 7.50 24.35 29.78
N THR A 23 8.28 24.44 30.85
CA THR A 23 8.33 23.41 31.89
C THR A 23 7.11 23.57 32.80
N VAL A 24 6.07 22.77 32.57
CA VAL A 24 4.91 22.71 33.46
C VAL A 24 5.24 21.75 34.60
N PHE A 25 5.54 22.30 35.78
CA PHE A 25 5.63 21.53 37.01
C PHE A 25 4.21 21.14 37.45
N ALA A 26 3.84 19.88 37.30
CA ALA A 26 2.62 19.33 37.87
C ALA A 26 2.89 18.89 39.33
N PRO A 27 2.17 19.41 40.33
CA PRO A 27 2.26 18.89 41.70
C PRO A 27 1.69 17.48 41.75
N SER A 28 2.48 16.54 42.27
CA SER A 28 2.11 15.15 42.51
C SER A 28 1.05 15.08 43.62
N GLY A 29 -0.22 14.90 43.25
CA GLY A 29 -1.28 14.53 44.21
C GLY A 29 -2.64 15.22 44.05
N SER A 30 -2.77 16.21 43.16
CA SER A 30 -4.06 16.87 42.91
C SER A 30 -4.73 16.29 41.67
N THR A 31 -5.80 15.52 41.89
CA THR A 31 -6.72 15.13 40.82
C THR A 31 -7.31 16.43 40.23
N PRO A 32 -7.13 16.70 38.92
CA PRO A 32 -7.55 17.98 38.35
C PRO A 32 -9.07 18.16 38.45
N TRP A 33 -9.50 19.41 38.62
CA TRP A 33 -10.89 19.83 38.92
C TRP A 33 -11.96 19.38 37.91
N PHE A 34 -11.56 18.90 36.74
CA PHE A 34 -12.46 18.37 35.71
C PHE A 34 -12.61 16.84 35.75
N VAL A 35 -11.93 16.15 36.67
CA VAL A 35 -12.06 14.71 36.87
C VAL A 35 -13.02 14.48 38.03
N ASP A 36 -14.29 14.27 37.70
CA ASP A 36 -15.29 13.89 38.70
C ASP A 36 -14.98 12.48 39.23
N PRO A 37 -14.79 12.30 40.56
CA PRO A 37 -14.48 11.00 41.14
C PRO A 37 -15.63 9.99 41.03
N ALA A 38 -16.82 10.42 40.58
CA ALA A 38 -18.04 9.62 40.57
C ALA A 38 -18.24 8.73 39.33
N GLU A 39 -17.44 8.85 38.27
CA GLU A 39 -17.67 8.13 37.00
C GLU A 39 -16.70 6.96 36.70
N THR A 40 -16.08 6.37 37.72
CA THR A 40 -14.96 5.41 37.50
C THR A 40 -15.34 3.95 37.20
N THR A 41 -16.58 3.60 36.85
CA THR A 41 -16.93 2.18 36.58
C THR A 41 -17.77 1.93 35.33
N THR A 42 -17.57 2.69 34.25
CA THR A 42 -17.89 2.15 32.92
C THR A 42 -16.62 1.53 32.36
N ARG A 43 -16.34 0.31 32.83
CA ARG A 43 -15.27 -0.57 32.30
C ARG A 43 -15.49 -0.64 30.79
N ARG A 44 -14.71 0.14 30.02
CA ARG A 44 -14.72 0.06 28.56
C ARG A 44 -14.65 -1.41 28.19
N ALA A 45 -15.63 -1.89 27.44
CA ALA A 45 -15.60 -3.23 26.90
C ALA A 45 -14.20 -3.48 26.31
N PRO A 46 -13.56 -4.62 26.61
CA PRO A 46 -12.28 -4.95 26.01
C PRO A 46 -12.39 -4.71 24.51
N LEU A 47 -11.55 -3.81 23.99
CA LEU A 47 -11.46 -3.55 22.55
C LEU A 47 -11.39 -4.91 21.88
N GLU A 48 -12.42 -5.22 21.09
CA GLU A 48 -12.56 -6.52 20.43
C GLU A 48 -11.22 -6.92 19.84
N VAL A 49 -10.80 -8.13 20.22
CA VAL A 49 -9.54 -8.75 19.82
C VAL A 49 -9.39 -8.55 18.32
N ALA A 50 -8.38 -7.78 17.92
CA ALA A 50 -8.10 -7.51 16.51
C ALA A 50 -8.08 -8.84 15.75
N GLU A 51 -9.00 -9.02 14.81
CA GLU A 51 -9.11 -10.22 13.97
C GLU A 51 -7.71 -10.60 13.48
N GLU A 52 -7.27 -11.80 13.86
CA GLU A 52 -5.95 -12.29 13.53
C GLU A 52 -5.85 -12.49 12.02
N ALA A 53 -4.78 -11.97 11.42
CA ALA A 53 -4.58 -12.05 9.98
C ALA A 53 -4.53 -13.52 9.52
N PRO A 54 -5.14 -13.87 8.38
CA PRO A 54 -5.14 -15.24 7.87
C PRO A 54 -3.71 -15.79 7.75
N PRO A 55 -3.47 -17.07 8.09
CA PRO A 55 -2.13 -17.65 8.07
C PRO A 55 -1.53 -17.58 6.67
N VAL A 56 -0.20 -17.41 6.59
CA VAL A 56 0.50 -17.38 5.29
C VAL A 56 0.66 -18.80 4.79
N PRO A 57 0.40 -19.06 3.49
CA PRO A 57 0.75 -20.34 2.89
C PRO A 57 2.23 -20.68 3.08
N ASP A 58 2.54 -21.93 3.41
CA ASP A 58 3.92 -22.38 3.63
C ASP A 58 4.78 -22.25 2.37
N ALA A 59 4.17 -22.38 1.19
CA ALA A 59 4.82 -22.23 -0.10
C ALA A 59 5.21 -20.77 -0.44
N ALA A 60 4.75 -19.78 0.34
CA ALA A 60 5.02 -18.37 0.04
C ALA A 60 6.52 -18.04 0.13
N PRO A 61 7.05 -17.18 -0.77
CA PRO A 61 8.42 -16.69 -0.74
C PRO A 61 8.81 -16.08 0.61
N THR A 62 10.03 -16.36 1.08
CA THR A 62 10.59 -15.81 2.32
C THR A 62 10.46 -14.27 2.42
N PRO A 63 10.71 -13.49 1.35
CA PRO A 63 10.52 -12.04 1.38
C PRO A 63 9.09 -11.62 1.73
N LEU A 64 8.08 -12.33 1.22
CA LEU A 64 6.67 -12.04 1.50
C LEU A 64 6.29 -12.36 2.95
N LYS A 65 6.84 -13.45 3.51
CA LYS A 65 6.64 -13.80 4.93
C LYS A 65 7.21 -12.70 5.84
N ALA A 66 8.44 -12.25 5.58
CA ALA A 66 9.07 -11.16 6.32
C ALA A 66 8.29 -9.83 6.14
N LEU A 67 7.84 -9.55 4.92
CA LEU A 67 7.06 -8.36 4.61
C LEU A 67 5.74 -8.34 5.39
N ARG A 68 4.99 -9.45 5.43
CA ARG A 68 3.75 -9.54 6.22
C ARG A 68 4.02 -9.29 7.69
N GLN A 69 5.05 -9.91 8.27
CA GLN A 69 5.40 -9.70 9.68
C GLN A 69 5.70 -8.22 10.01
N SER A 70 6.29 -7.49 9.06
CA SER A 70 6.51 -6.05 9.16
C SER A 70 5.20 -5.27 9.04
N LEU A 71 4.40 -5.56 8.01
CA LEU A 71 3.16 -4.84 7.70
C LEU A 71 2.06 -5.01 8.76
N VAL A 72 1.97 -6.17 9.40
CA VAL A 72 1.01 -6.40 10.52
C VAL A 72 1.28 -5.47 11.71
N LYS A 73 2.51 -4.96 11.84
CA LYS A 73 2.90 -3.98 12.87
C LYS A 73 2.60 -2.53 12.45
N SER A 74 2.30 -2.28 11.16
CA SER A 74 2.06 -0.93 10.66
C SER A 74 0.71 -0.39 11.15
N PRO A 75 0.64 0.84 11.67
CA PRO A 75 -0.62 1.43 12.17
C PRO A 75 -1.56 1.90 11.04
N HIS A 76 -1.08 1.91 9.80
CA HIS A 76 -1.84 2.38 8.64
C HIS A 76 -2.65 1.28 7.96
N LEU A 77 -2.38 0.01 8.28
CA LEU A 77 -3.05 -1.14 7.68
C LEU A 77 -4.11 -1.72 8.60
N ASP A 78 -5.14 -2.26 7.98
CA ASP A 78 -6.05 -3.18 8.65
C ASP A 78 -5.40 -4.57 8.69
N ARG A 79 -5.13 -5.09 9.89
CA ARG A 79 -4.35 -6.33 10.06
C ARG A 79 -5.04 -7.53 9.43
N ALA A 80 -6.36 -7.63 9.56
CA ALA A 80 -7.16 -8.72 9.03
C ALA A 80 -7.20 -8.72 7.48
N SER A 81 -6.84 -7.60 6.87
CA SER A 81 -6.90 -7.42 5.42
C SER A 81 -5.63 -7.85 4.67
N VAL A 82 -4.55 -8.18 5.38
CA VAL A 82 -3.28 -8.56 4.76
C VAL A 82 -3.34 -10.02 4.34
N VAL A 83 -3.56 -10.25 3.04
CA VAL A 83 -3.71 -11.58 2.44
C VAL A 83 -2.53 -11.85 1.51
N VAL A 84 -1.98 -13.07 1.57
CA VAL A 84 -0.94 -13.55 0.67
C VAL A 84 -1.51 -14.76 -0.06
N ALA A 85 -1.56 -14.71 -1.39
CA ALA A 85 -2.08 -15.79 -2.21
C ALA A 85 -1.25 -15.94 -3.50
N PRO A 86 -1.22 -17.14 -4.10
CA PRO A 86 -0.77 -17.32 -5.48
C PRO A 86 -1.55 -16.40 -6.44
N HIS A 87 -0.88 -15.86 -7.45
CA HIS A 87 -1.49 -14.92 -8.41
C HIS A 87 -2.73 -15.51 -9.10
N ASN A 88 -2.65 -16.79 -9.44
CA ASN A 88 -3.67 -17.59 -10.10
C ASN A 88 -4.97 -17.73 -9.30
N GLU A 89 -4.94 -17.61 -7.97
CA GLU A 89 -6.16 -17.64 -7.14
C GLU A 89 -6.88 -16.29 -7.09
N LEU A 90 -6.14 -15.20 -7.34
CA LEU A 90 -6.68 -13.84 -7.31
C LEU A 90 -7.21 -13.37 -8.66
N LEU A 91 -6.92 -14.09 -9.75
CA LEU A 91 -7.47 -13.79 -11.06
C LEU A 91 -9.00 -13.90 -10.99
N PRO A 92 -9.75 -12.90 -11.51
CA PRO A 92 -11.17 -13.09 -11.74
C PRO A 92 -11.32 -14.33 -12.62
N GLU A 93 -12.35 -15.17 -12.38
CA GLU A 93 -12.67 -16.23 -13.32
C GLU A 93 -12.74 -15.60 -14.70
N SER A 94 -12.07 -16.22 -15.68
CA SER A 94 -12.31 -15.90 -17.08
C SER A 94 -13.78 -16.17 -17.36
N GLY A 95 -14.63 -15.19 -17.03
CA GLY A 95 -15.95 -15.09 -17.58
C GLY A 95 -15.79 -15.11 -19.09
N GLU A 96 -16.71 -15.80 -19.75
CA GLU A 96 -16.76 -15.89 -21.21
C GLU A 96 -16.36 -14.54 -21.81
N PRO A 97 -15.28 -14.48 -22.61
CA PRO A 97 -14.74 -13.21 -23.08
C PRO A 97 -15.90 -12.45 -23.69
N PRO A 98 -16.16 -11.19 -23.26
CA PRO A 98 -17.29 -10.44 -23.80
C PRO A 98 -17.16 -10.50 -25.31
N VAL A 99 -18.18 -11.07 -25.98
CA VAL A 99 -18.22 -11.19 -27.43
C VAL A 99 -17.84 -9.82 -27.95
N ARG A 100 -16.63 -9.73 -28.52
CA ARG A 100 -16.09 -8.46 -28.96
C ARG A 100 -17.09 -7.93 -29.96
N GLU A 101 -17.91 -6.98 -29.56
CA GLU A 101 -18.73 -6.21 -30.49
C GLU A 101 -17.71 -5.56 -31.41
N ARG A 102 -17.51 -6.19 -32.58
CA ARG A 102 -16.76 -5.62 -33.67
C ARG A 102 -17.43 -4.29 -33.90
N ARG A 103 -16.80 -3.19 -33.48
CA ARG A 103 -17.24 -1.85 -33.84
C ARG A 103 -17.09 -1.73 -35.36
N HIS A 104 -18.11 -2.21 -36.08
CA HIS A 104 -18.25 -2.06 -37.51
C HIS A 104 -18.31 -0.56 -37.79
N GLY A 105 -17.24 0.01 -38.37
CA GLY A 105 -17.28 1.37 -38.91
C GLY A 105 -16.25 2.39 -38.41
N VAL A 106 -15.34 2.06 -37.48
CA VAL A 106 -14.27 3.00 -37.13
C VAL A 106 -13.21 3.04 -38.24
N ARG A 107 -13.30 4.08 -39.09
CA ARG A 107 -12.35 4.39 -40.16
C ARG A 107 -10.93 4.49 -39.57
N ARG A 108 -10.06 3.54 -39.92
CA ARG A 108 -8.65 3.51 -39.48
C ARG A 108 -7.97 4.84 -39.86
N LYS A 109 -7.49 5.58 -38.86
CA LYS A 109 -6.64 6.77 -39.08
C LYS A 109 -5.24 6.28 -39.49
N ARG A 110 -4.88 6.45 -40.78
CA ARG A 110 -3.52 6.16 -41.26
C ARG A 110 -2.50 6.97 -40.44
N GLY A 111 -1.46 6.32 -39.95
CA GLY A 111 -0.39 6.94 -39.14
C GLY A 111 -0.51 6.74 -37.62
N GLY A 112 -1.54 6.03 -37.13
CA GLY A 112 -1.52 5.54 -35.76
C GLY A 112 -0.56 4.36 -35.66
N ASN A 113 0.47 4.47 -34.81
CA ASN A 113 1.25 3.32 -34.38
C ASN A 113 0.30 2.41 -33.59
N TYR A 114 -0.34 1.50 -34.32
CA TYR A 114 -1.05 0.37 -33.76
C TYR A 114 0.03 -0.56 -33.20
N SER A 115 0.44 -0.33 -31.95
CA SER A 115 1.19 -1.30 -31.18
C SER A 115 0.32 -2.55 -31.10
N GLY A 116 0.67 -3.53 -31.93
CA GLY A 116 -0.14 -4.72 -32.17
C GLY A 116 -0.71 -5.29 -30.88
N GLU A 117 -1.99 -5.59 -30.95
CA GLU A 117 -2.64 -6.65 -30.21
C GLU A 117 -1.73 -7.88 -30.22
N THR A 118 -0.90 -8.03 -29.19
CA THR A 118 0.03 -9.13 -29.04
C THR A 118 -0.19 -9.71 -27.65
N LEU A 119 -0.44 -11.02 -27.63
CA LEU A 119 -0.40 -11.90 -26.45
C LEU A 119 -1.48 -11.67 -25.38
N TYR A 120 -2.76 -11.74 -25.79
CA TYR A 120 -3.82 -12.12 -24.85
C TYR A 120 -3.95 -13.65 -24.81
N GLU A 121 -2.90 -14.40 -24.42
CA GLU A 121 -3.09 -15.84 -24.14
C GLU A 121 -1.94 -16.57 -23.43
N ASP A 122 -0.99 -15.88 -22.80
CA ASP A 122 -0.18 -16.53 -21.77
C ASP A 122 -0.82 -16.18 -20.42
N THR A 123 -1.78 -17.01 -19.98
CA THR A 123 -2.42 -16.97 -18.66
C THR A 123 -1.43 -17.34 -17.53
N GLY A 124 -0.14 -17.03 -17.71
CA GLY A 124 0.89 -17.02 -16.69
C GLY A 124 1.14 -15.57 -16.33
N GLY A 125 0.59 -15.12 -15.20
CA GLY A 125 0.86 -13.78 -14.70
C GLY A 125 2.35 -13.55 -14.53
N ILE A 126 2.79 -12.31 -14.74
CA ILE A 126 4.19 -11.89 -14.53
C ILE A 126 4.66 -12.21 -13.10
N TRP A 127 3.72 -12.28 -12.17
CA TRP A 127 3.95 -12.56 -10.76
C TRP A 127 3.42 -13.95 -10.40
N ASP A 128 4.22 -14.72 -9.66
CA ASP A 128 3.79 -16.01 -9.10
C ASP A 128 2.92 -15.80 -7.85
N TRP A 129 3.23 -14.75 -7.08
CA TRP A 129 2.60 -14.45 -5.81
C TRP A 129 2.09 -13.02 -5.75
N VAL A 130 1.00 -12.83 -5.01
CA VAL A 130 0.41 -11.52 -4.80
C VAL A 130 0.08 -11.34 -3.32
N MET A 131 0.46 -10.19 -2.79
CA MET A 131 0.05 -9.73 -1.47
C MET A 131 -0.97 -8.59 -1.62
N LEU A 132 -2.13 -8.76 -0.99
CA LEU A 132 -3.15 -7.72 -0.88
C LEU A 132 -3.07 -7.11 0.52
N ALA A 133 -3.00 -5.79 0.59
CA ALA A 133 -3.00 -5.04 1.85
C ALA A 133 -4.03 -3.91 1.77
N GLN A 134 -4.99 -3.90 2.70
CA GLN A 134 -5.97 -2.82 2.79
C GLN A 134 -5.53 -1.79 3.82
N VAL A 135 -5.50 -0.53 3.39
CA VAL A 135 -5.27 0.61 4.26
C VAL A 135 -6.52 0.87 5.09
N LYS A 136 -6.34 1.31 6.33
CA LYS A 136 -7.44 1.65 7.22
C LYS A 136 -8.31 2.75 6.61
N GLU A 137 -9.62 2.59 6.68
CA GLU A 137 -10.60 3.53 6.16
C GLU A 137 -10.41 4.94 6.76
N GLY A 138 -10.45 5.96 5.90
CA GLY A 138 -10.23 7.36 6.25
C GLY A 138 -8.76 7.81 6.27
N THR A 139 -7.81 6.90 6.04
CA THR A 139 -6.37 7.23 5.96
C THR A 139 -5.81 7.22 4.53
N GLU A 140 -6.58 6.72 3.57
CA GLU A 140 -6.20 6.64 2.15
C GLU A 140 -5.83 8.01 1.55
N ASN A 141 -6.61 9.07 1.82
CA ASN A 141 -6.33 10.42 1.32
C ASN A 141 -5.33 11.21 2.17
N ARG A 142 -4.86 10.63 3.28
CA ARG A 142 -3.99 11.30 4.26
C ARG A 142 -2.55 10.79 4.21
N GLY A 143 -2.15 10.17 3.12
CA GLY A 143 -0.80 9.61 2.98
C GLY A 143 -0.66 8.19 3.53
N GLY A 144 -1.76 7.51 3.86
CA GLY A 144 -1.74 6.16 4.43
C GLY A 144 -1.17 5.12 3.45
N ILE A 145 -1.53 5.22 2.17
CA ILE A 145 -1.01 4.35 1.11
C ILE A 145 0.50 4.58 0.97
N GLU A 146 0.94 5.83 0.87
CA GLU A 146 2.34 6.20 0.69
C GLU A 146 3.20 5.87 1.91
N ALA A 147 2.61 5.86 3.12
CA ALA A 147 3.28 5.37 4.32
C ALA A 147 3.55 3.87 4.22
N VAL A 148 2.54 3.08 3.84
CA VAL A 148 2.69 1.64 3.65
C VAL A 148 3.66 1.32 2.51
N VAL A 149 3.60 2.04 1.38
CA VAL A 149 4.57 1.89 0.28
C VAL A 149 5.99 2.08 0.79
N ARG A 150 6.24 3.12 1.59
CA ARG A 150 7.56 3.36 2.21
C ARG A 150 7.98 2.23 3.16
N ASP A 151 7.05 1.69 3.94
CA ASP A 151 7.32 0.55 4.83
C ASP A 151 7.67 -0.71 4.04
N VAL A 152 7.00 -0.96 2.93
CA VAL A 152 7.32 -2.06 2.00
C VAL A 152 8.71 -1.90 1.43
N HIS A 153 9.02 -0.74 0.83
CA HIS A 153 10.35 -0.46 0.27
C HIS A 153 11.46 -0.61 1.31
N ARG A 154 11.25 -0.08 2.52
CA ARG A 154 12.21 -0.21 3.63
C ARG A 154 12.43 -1.68 3.99
N THR A 155 11.35 -2.44 4.14
CA THR A 155 11.43 -3.83 4.57
C THR A 155 12.15 -4.67 3.53
N LEU A 156 11.80 -4.54 2.24
CA LEU A 156 12.42 -5.28 1.15
C LEU A 156 13.89 -4.90 0.91
N SER A 157 14.26 -3.65 1.19
CA SER A 157 15.66 -3.20 1.10
C SER A 157 16.52 -3.67 2.29
N THR A 158 15.90 -4.12 3.38
CA THR A 158 16.60 -4.61 4.59
C THR A 158 16.80 -6.14 4.55
N LEU A 159 16.19 -6.83 3.59
CA LEU A 159 16.37 -8.28 3.42
C LEU A 159 17.77 -8.63 2.92
N ASP A 160 18.16 -9.88 3.13
CA ASP A 160 19.39 -10.47 2.60
C ASP A 160 19.03 -11.66 1.69
N PRO A 161 19.15 -11.53 0.34
CA PRO A 161 19.67 -10.38 -0.40
C PRO A 161 18.66 -9.20 -0.49
N PRO A 162 19.14 -7.95 -0.62
CA PRO A 162 18.27 -6.79 -0.72
C PRO A 162 17.58 -6.76 -2.08
N ILE A 163 16.25 -6.57 -2.07
CA ILE A 163 15.45 -6.46 -3.29
C ILE A 163 15.40 -4.99 -3.70
N THR A 164 16.10 -4.64 -4.78
CA THR A 164 16.08 -3.28 -5.34
C THR A 164 14.80 -3.06 -6.11
N LEU A 165 13.93 -2.22 -5.58
CA LEU A 165 12.71 -1.79 -6.26
C LEU A 165 12.98 -0.54 -7.11
N PRO A 166 12.30 -0.38 -8.25
CA PRO A 166 12.38 0.85 -9.03
C PRO A 166 11.96 2.05 -8.17
N THR A 167 12.63 3.18 -8.38
CA THR A 167 12.33 4.43 -7.68
C THR A 167 10.88 4.83 -7.94
N HIS A 168 10.11 5.04 -6.87
CA HIS A 168 8.70 5.39 -6.99
C HIS A 168 8.55 6.74 -7.71
N HIS A 169 8.01 6.70 -8.93
CA HIS A 169 7.56 7.90 -9.62
C HIS A 169 6.17 8.24 -9.10
N LYS A 170 6.04 9.41 -8.47
CA LYS A 170 4.77 9.98 -7.96
C LYS A 170 3.76 10.29 -9.08
N ARG A 171 3.34 9.28 -9.86
CA ARG A 171 2.12 9.41 -10.66
C ARG A 171 1.00 9.40 -9.65
N GLY A 172 0.35 10.54 -9.47
CA GLY A 172 -0.64 10.77 -8.42
C GLY A 172 -1.58 9.58 -8.27
N GLU A 173 -1.52 8.94 -7.10
CA GLU A 173 -2.28 7.74 -6.73
C GLU A 173 -3.73 8.13 -6.40
N HIS A 174 -4.38 8.84 -7.32
CA HIS A 174 -5.67 9.51 -7.12
C HIS A 174 -6.85 8.54 -6.92
N ASN A 175 -6.62 7.22 -6.98
CA ASN A 175 -7.66 6.20 -6.92
C ASN A 175 -7.58 5.31 -5.67
N GLY A 176 -6.79 5.71 -4.66
CA GLY A 176 -6.67 4.94 -3.42
C GLY A 176 -6.10 3.54 -3.65
N TRP A 177 -5.17 3.39 -4.60
CA TRP A 177 -4.51 2.15 -4.94
C TRP A 177 -3.07 2.42 -5.40
N ALA A 178 -2.12 1.69 -4.81
CA ALA A 178 -0.75 1.57 -5.26
C ALA A 178 -0.39 0.09 -5.47
N MET A 179 0.51 -0.17 -6.42
CA MET A 179 1.04 -1.50 -6.69
C MET A 179 2.57 -1.41 -6.72
N ILE A 180 3.22 -2.34 -6.03
CA ILE A 180 4.68 -2.47 -6.02
C ILE A 180 5.03 -3.78 -6.71
N ASP A 181 5.85 -3.67 -7.75
CA ASP A 181 6.38 -4.80 -8.50
C ASP A 181 7.77 -5.17 -7.96
N ALA A 182 7.90 -6.40 -7.45
CA ALA A 182 9.14 -6.95 -6.91
C ALA A 182 9.71 -8.07 -7.80
N GLY A 183 9.28 -8.17 -9.06
CA GLY A 183 9.70 -9.20 -9.99
C GLY A 183 8.85 -10.46 -9.84
N ASN A 184 9.17 -11.33 -8.88
CA ASN A 184 8.46 -12.60 -8.69
C ASN A 184 7.13 -12.47 -7.93
N PHE A 185 6.89 -11.34 -7.27
CA PHE A 185 5.63 -11.05 -6.61
C PHE A 185 5.22 -9.60 -6.74
N ALA A 186 3.92 -9.35 -6.59
CA ALA A 186 3.35 -8.01 -6.51
C ALA A 186 2.72 -7.75 -5.14
N VAL A 187 2.80 -6.50 -4.69
CA VAL A 187 2.12 -6.02 -3.49
C VAL A 187 1.11 -4.95 -3.88
N HIS A 188 -0.18 -5.24 -3.72
CA HIS A 188 -1.23 -4.25 -3.92
C HIS A 188 -1.64 -3.63 -2.59
N ILE A 189 -1.51 -2.32 -2.49
CA ILE A 189 -1.88 -1.52 -1.32
C ILE A 189 -3.07 -0.67 -1.72
N MET A 190 -4.21 -0.85 -1.08
CA MET A 190 -5.46 -0.25 -1.56
C MET A 190 -6.41 0.16 -0.45
N SER A 191 -7.32 1.06 -0.80
CA SER A 191 -8.49 1.39 0.00
C SER A 191 -9.52 0.26 -0.06
N LYS A 192 -10.41 0.21 0.93
CA LYS A 192 -11.56 -0.71 0.97
C LYS A 192 -12.40 -0.70 -0.33
N PRO A 193 -12.86 0.46 -0.86
CA PRO A 193 -13.66 0.46 -2.09
C PRO A 193 -12.90 -0.07 -3.31
N ALA A 194 -11.59 0.18 -3.40
CA ALA A 194 -10.77 -0.39 -4.47
C ALA A 194 -10.64 -1.91 -4.33
N ARG A 195 -10.45 -2.42 -3.10
CA ARG A 195 -10.40 -3.85 -2.80
C ARG A 195 -11.68 -4.56 -3.21
N ASP A 196 -12.82 -4.04 -2.78
CA ASP A 196 -14.11 -4.67 -3.05
C ASP A 196 -14.42 -4.66 -4.55
N LYS A 197 -14.08 -3.56 -5.24
CA LYS A 197 -14.30 -3.42 -6.68
C LYS A 197 -13.48 -4.40 -7.52
N TYR A 198 -12.20 -4.61 -7.20
CA TYR A 198 -11.29 -5.38 -8.07
C TYR A 198 -11.05 -6.82 -7.59
N PHE A 199 -11.12 -7.06 -6.28
CA PHE A 199 -10.79 -8.34 -5.66
C PHE A 199 -11.93 -8.93 -4.82
N GLY A 200 -13.10 -8.27 -4.74
CA GLY A 200 -14.20 -8.72 -3.89
C GLY A 200 -14.66 -10.15 -4.20
N SER A 201 -14.80 -10.50 -5.48
CA SER A 201 -15.17 -11.86 -5.91
C SER A 201 -14.08 -12.89 -5.62
N ALA A 202 -12.82 -12.55 -5.89
CA ALA A 202 -11.69 -13.44 -5.62
C ALA A 202 -11.51 -13.73 -4.13
N LEU A 203 -11.61 -12.70 -3.29
CA LEU A 203 -11.50 -12.82 -1.84
C LEU A 203 -12.67 -13.57 -1.20
N ALA A 204 -13.87 -13.47 -1.78
CA ALA A 204 -15.02 -14.25 -1.32
C ALA A 204 -14.79 -15.76 -1.53
N ARG A 205 -14.14 -16.16 -2.62
CA ARG A 205 -13.79 -17.57 -2.91
C ARG A 205 -12.73 -18.11 -1.95
N LEU A 206 -11.70 -17.32 -1.66
CA LEU A 206 -10.63 -17.72 -0.72
C LEU A 206 -11.12 -17.95 0.72
N ARG A 207 -12.34 -17.53 1.05
CA ARG A 207 -12.95 -17.71 2.38
C ARG A 207 -13.84 -18.95 2.47
N GLN A 208 -14.14 -19.61 1.34
CA GLN A 208 -14.92 -20.86 1.30
C GLN A 208 -14.03 -22.06 1.58
#